data_AF-A0A9C8SZF0-F1
#
_entry.id   AF-A0A9C8SZF0-F1
#
_cell.length_a   1.000
_cell.length_b   1.000
_cell.length_c   1.000
_cell.angle_alpha   90.00
_cell.angle_beta   90.00
_cell.angle_gamma   90.00
#
_symmetry.space_group_name_H-M   'P 1'
#
loop_
_entity.id
_entity.type
_entity.pdbx_description
1 polymer ?
#
loop_
_entity_poly.entity_id
_entity_poly.type
_entity_poly.pdbx_seq_one_letter_code
_entity_poly.pdbx_strand_id
1 'polypeptide(L)'
;MEQISPKILLLGSNVRITNLPIKEVSLLEEGSLPAYGYNPGDAIDLLAGRVSVENGRLEQCLTWLSIYLAGSEMTPRLNSLAYGREKQVYQIFRKRKGATVEKPDHGWFMVNQILPSEGRGSESAPLVINNGNLEKMRDNAGIVIIDDSGVPPQVCDDLADLNPGFWCIAMGISVAHWQQWAERLGDRFTLFCRLSDLETTRMEMDSSVNWETIVAMSLRALRTPEVGLWDREKNRFLCHIIVEMFPHGLLYVGPEGTFFRYRKNHLPEKSSPRQRGSVPCYDTMVTSMLTMDAMRFGGFEFCRNYIFDFSKQVLINWHLLYEHGYYFTDGLEFPNLDLSATFPDGSPCSFINTTPDPSFVELPAFSADFDTTLDLVASQVWNENKKKALRSFFRRPARSVTASPYGGPPFDYLDVIVSVLHHLKEEVNRGRGFAELPIFQLGHLRTTDPAEIDPVITLHNVMESYVSKRHVLRPLCIGVFGPPGSGKSFAVKQVANVIARNLEGSPFDFFEFNLTQFAS
;
A
#
# COMPACT_ATOMS: atom_id res chain seq x y z
N MET A 1 31.05 -0.38 -31.57
CA MET A 1 30.99 -0.30 -30.10
C MET A 1 30.01 -1.36 -29.67
N GLU A 2 30.45 -2.39 -28.95
CA GLU A 2 29.50 -3.34 -28.34
C GLU A 2 28.58 -2.56 -27.41
N GLN A 3 27.29 -2.61 -27.69
CA GLN A 3 26.27 -2.00 -26.85
C GLN A 3 26.25 -2.82 -25.56
N ILE A 4 26.88 -2.30 -24.50
CA ILE A 4 26.96 -2.97 -23.20
C ILE A 4 25.53 -3.22 -22.74
N SER A 5 25.15 -4.50 -22.64
CA SER A 5 23.81 -4.87 -22.14
C SER A 5 23.62 -4.28 -20.74
N PRO A 6 22.48 -3.61 -20.47
CA PRO A 6 22.20 -3.05 -19.16
C PRO A 6 22.26 -4.15 -18.09
N LYS A 7 22.85 -3.85 -16.94
CA LYS A 7 22.99 -4.81 -15.83
C LYS A 7 22.09 -4.42 -14.66
N ILE A 8 21.51 -5.44 -14.04
CA ILE A 8 20.75 -5.32 -12.81
C ILE A 8 21.47 -6.15 -11.74
N LEU A 9 21.83 -5.50 -10.63
CA LEU A 9 22.40 -6.15 -9.47
C LEU A 9 21.38 -6.18 -8.34
N LEU A 10 21.04 -7.37 -7.89
CA LEU A 10 20.19 -7.63 -6.73
C LEU A 10 21.06 -7.94 -5.52
N LEU A 11 21.00 -7.09 -4.50
CA LEU A 11 21.62 -7.30 -3.19
C LEU A 11 20.51 -7.53 -2.18
N GLY A 12 20.56 -8.62 -1.45
CA GLY A 12 19.53 -8.87 -0.44
C GLY A 12 20.00 -9.80 0.63
N SER A 13 19.18 -9.89 1.66
CA SER A 13 19.53 -10.74 2.78
C SER A 13 19.34 -12.20 2.45
N ASN A 14 20.17 -13.05 3.06
CA ASN A 14 20.05 -14.48 2.91
C ASN A 14 18.81 -14.99 3.67
N VAL A 15 17.68 -15.06 2.98
CA VAL A 15 16.41 -15.49 3.55
C VAL A 15 15.89 -16.67 2.75
N ARG A 16 15.57 -17.75 3.46
CA ARG A 16 14.91 -18.92 2.90
C ARG A 16 13.46 -18.94 3.37
N ILE A 17 12.54 -18.77 2.43
CA ILE A 17 11.10 -18.76 2.69
C ILE A 17 10.53 -20.11 2.28
N THR A 18 9.84 -20.77 3.21
CA THR A 18 9.11 -22.01 2.97
C THR A 18 7.61 -21.71 2.89
N ASN A 19 7.03 -21.90 1.71
CA ASN A 19 5.63 -21.63 1.41
C ASN A 19 4.80 -22.91 1.57
N LEU A 20 3.87 -22.89 2.53
CA LEU A 20 3.07 -24.03 2.97
C LEU A 20 1.59 -23.82 2.59
N PRO A 21 1.09 -24.44 1.50
CA PRO A 21 -0.34 -24.45 1.22
C PRO A 21 -1.06 -25.43 2.14
N ILE A 22 -2.03 -24.94 2.93
CA ILE A 22 -2.81 -25.73 3.87
C ILE A 22 -4.31 -25.69 3.57
N LYS A 23 -5.02 -26.72 4.02
CA LYS A 23 -6.48 -26.81 4.06
C LYS A 23 -6.94 -27.28 5.43
N GLU A 24 -7.97 -26.65 5.94
CA GLU A 24 -8.63 -27.09 7.17
C GLU A 24 -9.47 -28.33 6.87
N VAL A 25 -9.35 -29.35 7.72
CA VAL A 25 -10.20 -30.54 7.67
C VAL A 25 -11.28 -30.37 8.72
N SER A 26 -12.54 -30.38 8.28
CA SER A 26 -13.68 -30.30 9.19
C SER A 26 -13.54 -31.40 10.25
N LEU A 27 -13.62 -30.95 11.50
CA LEU A 27 -13.52 -31.75 12.71
C LEU A 27 -14.24 -33.09 12.56
N LEU A 28 -13.58 -34.18 12.97
CA LEU A 28 -14.25 -35.45 13.20
C LEU A 28 -15.52 -35.18 14.03
N GLU A 29 -16.70 -35.49 13.47
CA GLU A 29 -17.97 -35.34 14.20
C GLU A 29 -17.91 -36.16 15.50
N GLU A 30 -18.52 -35.67 16.58
CA GLU A 30 -18.69 -36.45 17.81
C GLU A 30 -19.34 -37.81 17.46
N GLY A 31 -18.62 -38.91 17.73
CA GLY A 31 -19.05 -40.27 17.35
C GLY A 31 -18.19 -40.91 16.24
N SER A 32 -17.30 -40.15 15.60
CA SER A 32 -16.26 -40.70 14.72
C SER A 32 -15.19 -41.40 15.56
N LEU A 33 -14.94 -42.69 15.35
CA LEU A 33 -13.77 -43.37 15.95
C LEU A 33 -12.50 -42.67 15.43
N PRO A 34 -11.65 -42.06 16.29
CA PRO A 34 -10.47 -41.36 15.83
C PRO A 34 -9.46 -42.38 15.29
N ALA A 35 -9.27 -42.41 13.97
CA ALA A 35 -8.30 -43.32 13.35
C ALA A 35 -6.83 -42.99 13.70
N TYR A 36 -6.54 -41.86 14.36
CA TYR A 36 -5.19 -41.38 14.61
C TYR A 36 -5.05 -40.51 15.87
N GLY A 37 -5.50 -40.96 17.05
CA GLY A 37 -5.14 -40.30 18.33
C GLY A 37 -5.51 -38.81 18.50
N TYR A 38 -6.27 -38.22 17.58
CA TYR A 38 -6.81 -36.86 17.66
C TYR A 38 -8.11 -36.86 18.46
N ASN A 39 -8.33 -35.81 19.24
CA ASN A 39 -9.57 -35.62 19.95
C ASN A 39 -10.62 -35.00 19.00
N PRO A 40 -11.90 -35.41 19.09
CA PRO A 40 -13.00 -34.65 18.50
C PRO A 40 -12.90 -33.18 18.95
N GLY A 41 -12.89 -32.24 18.01
CA GLY A 41 -12.67 -30.82 18.28
C GLY A 41 -11.25 -30.30 18.02
N ASP A 42 -10.27 -31.16 17.73
CA ASP A 42 -8.91 -30.74 17.37
C ASP A 42 -8.88 -30.03 16.01
N ALA A 43 -8.37 -28.79 15.96
CA ALA A 43 -8.18 -28.07 14.70
C ALA A 43 -7.03 -28.69 13.89
N ILE A 44 -7.38 -29.41 12.83
CA ILE A 44 -6.42 -30.10 11.96
C ILE A 44 -6.30 -29.36 10.63
N ASP A 45 -5.12 -28.78 10.39
CA ASP A 45 -4.71 -28.28 9.08
C ASP A 45 -3.83 -29.34 8.38
N LEU A 46 -4.19 -29.71 7.14
CA LEU A 46 -3.39 -30.60 6.30
C LEU A 46 -2.74 -29.82 5.17
N LEU A 47 -1.59 -30.31 4.68
CA LEU A 47 -1.01 -29.81 3.44
C LEU A 47 -2.00 -30.03 2.29
N ALA A 48 -2.21 -28.96 1.52
CA ALA A 48 -3.14 -28.92 0.40
C ALA A 48 -2.45 -28.93 -0.96
N GLY A 49 -1.12 -28.89 -0.98
CA GLY A 49 -0.30 -28.88 -2.18
C GLY A 49 1.18 -29.08 -1.85
N ARG A 50 2.04 -28.92 -2.86
CA ARG A 50 3.48 -29.03 -2.72
C ARG A 50 4.03 -27.86 -1.91
N VAL A 51 4.94 -28.18 -0.98
CA VAL A 51 5.72 -27.16 -0.26
C VAL A 51 6.78 -26.62 -1.20
N SER A 52 6.84 -25.29 -1.36
CA SER A 52 7.87 -24.62 -2.15
C SER A 52 8.82 -23.84 -1.25
N VAL A 53 10.05 -23.67 -1.73
CA VAL A 53 11.12 -22.96 -1.04
C VAL A 53 11.68 -21.92 -2.01
N GLU A 54 11.76 -20.67 -1.58
CA GLU A 54 12.31 -19.55 -2.34
C GLU A 54 13.36 -18.79 -1.51
N ASN A 55 14.31 -18.15 -2.19
CA ASN A 55 15.41 -17.37 -1.59
C ASN A 55 14.99 -15.91 -1.34
N GLY A 56 13.86 -15.75 -0.66
CA GLY A 56 13.40 -14.45 -0.17
C GLY A 56 13.04 -13.45 -1.26
N ARG A 57 13.15 -12.16 -0.91
CA ARG A 57 12.78 -11.04 -1.80
C ARG A 57 13.61 -11.00 -3.10
N LEU A 58 14.83 -11.53 -3.10
CA LEU A 58 15.68 -11.55 -4.30
C LEU A 58 15.12 -12.45 -5.39
N GLU A 59 14.73 -13.67 -5.03
CA GLU A 59 14.10 -14.61 -5.97
C GLU A 59 12.73 -14.10 -6.42
N GLN A 60 11.95 -13.52 -5.51
CA GLN A 60 10.67 -12.89 -5.85
C GLN A 60 10.84 -11.75 -6.87
N CYS A 61 11.84 -10.87 -6.70
CA CYS A 61 12.17 -9.84 -7.69
C CYS A 61 12.58 -10.45 -9.04
N LEU A 62 13.42 -11.48 -9.04
CA LEU A 62 13.83 -12.16 -10.27
C LEU A 62 12.64 -12.77 -11.02
N THR A 63 11.70 -13.39 -10.29
CA THR A 63 10.47 -13.95 -10.88
C THR A 63 9.62 -12.86 -11.51
N TRP A 64 9.41 -11.74 -10.80
CA TRP A 64 8.70 -10.60 -11.38
C TRP A 64 9.41 -10.04 -12.61
N LEU A 65 10.71 -9.72 -12.52
CA LEU A 65 11.50 -9.23 -13.64
C LEU A 65 11.44 -10.17 -14.85
N SER A 66 11.47 -11.48 -14.63
CA SER A 66 11.35 -12.47 -15.71
C SER A 66 9.99 -12.39 -16.42
N ILE A 67 8.90 -12.19 -15.68
CA ILE A 67 7.55 -11.96 -16.27
C ILE A 67 7.54 -10.67 -17.11
N TYR A 68 8.14 -9.58 -16.61
CA TYR A 68 8.25 -8.33 -17.36
C TYR A 68 9.11 -8.47 -18.63
N LEU A 69 10.24 -9.17 -18.51
CA LEU A 69 11.20 -9.33 -19.59
C LEU A 69 10.68 -10.24 -20.71
N ALA A 70 9.90 -11.27 -20.37
CA ALA A 70 9.29 -12.17 -21.35
C ALA A 70 8.40 -11.45 -22.38
N GLY A 71 7.81 -10.30 -22.00
CA GLY A 71 7.02 -9.44 -22.88
C GLY A 71 7.80 -8.27 -23.50
N SER A 72 9.13 -8.21 -23.34
CA SER A 72 9.95 -7.08 -23.78
C SER A 72 11.09 -7.52 -24.71
N GLU A 73 11.64 -6.58 -25.48
CA GLU A 73 12.84 -6.81 -26.31
C GLU A 73 14.16 -6.69 -25.52
N MET A 74 14.09 -6.41 -24.20
CA MET A 74 15.25 -6.21 -23.36
C MET A 74 15.81 -7.54 -22.83
N THR A 75 17.13 -7.64 -22.76
CA THR A 75 17.85 -8.81 -22.22
C THR A 75 18.96 -8.38 -21.26
N PRO A 76 18.62 -7.76 -20.11
CA PRO A 76 19.61 -7.27 -19.17
C PRO A 76 20.37 -8.43 -18.52
N ARG A 77 21.63 -8.20 -18.17
CA ARG A 77 22.40 -9.15 -17.37
C ARG A 77 21.99 -9.05 -15.90
N LEU A 78 21.45 -10.13 -15.35
CA LEU A 78 21.01 -10.22 -13.96
C LEU A 78 22.11 -10.83 -13.09
N ASN A 79 22.54 -10.09 -12.08
CA ASN A 79 23.42 -10.58 -11.02
C ASN A 79 22.67 -10.53 -9.68
N SER A 80 22.86 -11.55 -8.84
CA SER A 80 22.28 -11.58 -7.49
C SER A 80 23.34 -12.00 -6.47
N LEU A 81 23.30 -11.36 -5.30
CA LEU A 81 24.14 -11.67 -4.15
C LEU A 81 23.34 -11.57 -2.86
N ALA A 82 23.33 -12.68 -2.11
CA ALA A 82 22.80 -12.72 -0.77
C ALA A 82 23.88 -12.38 0.27
N TYR A 83 23.50 -11.73 1.38
CA TYR A 83 24.41 -11.41 2.49
C TYR A 83 23.80 -11.71 3.86
N GLY A 84 24.65 -11.82 4.87
CA GLY A 84 24.26 -12.20 6.24
C GLY A 84 24.06 -13.71 6.43
N ARG A 85 23.65 -14.09 7.64
CA ARG A 85 23.29 -15.48 7.97
C ARG A 85 21.95 -15.85 7.33
N GLU A 86 21.80 -17.11 6.94
CA GLU A 86 20.53 -17.61 6.41
C GLU A 86 19.44 -17.55 7.49
N LYS A 87 18.35 -16.84 7.19
CA LYS A 87 17.16 -16.74 8.04
C LYS A 87 16.04 -17.61 7.47
N GLN A 88 15.41 -18.42 8.31
CA GLN A 88 14.25 -19.22 7.92
C GLN A 88 12.94 -18.46 8.18
N VAL A 89 12.09 -18.40 7.17
CA VAL A 89 10.74 -17.84 7.26
C VAL A 89 9.76 -18.88 6.74
N TYR A 90 8.62 -19.04 7.43
CA TYR A 90 7.54 -19.90 6.96
C TYR A 90 6.33 -19.05 6.65
N GLN A 91 5.77 -19.21 5.45
CA GLN A 91 4.53 -18.56 5.05
C GLN A 91 3.46 -19.63 4.87
N ILE A 92 2.33 -19.45 5.55
CA ILE A 92 1.22 -20.40 5.55
C ILE A 92 0.11 -19.82 4.69
N PHE A 93 -0.27 -20.53 3.65
CA PHE A 93 -1.28 -20.10 2.69
C PHE A 93 -2.54 -20.95 2.82
N ARG A 94 -3.70 -20.30 2.69
CA ARG A 94 -5.00 -20.97 2.64
C ARG A 94 -5.78 -20.47 1.43
N LYS A 95 -6.52 -21.38 0.80
CA LYS A 95 -7.44 -21.04 -0.28
C LYS A 95 -8.70 -20.39 0.29
N ARG A 96 -9.08 -19.20 -0.21
CA ARG A 96 -10.39 -18.60 0.13
C ARG A 96 -11.50 -19.33 -0.63
N LYS A 97 -12.55 -19.73 0.08
CA LYS A 97 -13.79 -20.22 -0.53
C LYS A 97 -14.66 -19.01 -0.89
N GLY A 98 -15.15 -18.93 -2.14
CA GLY A 98 -16.08 -17.89 -2.57
C GLY A 98 -15.49 -16.69 -3.31
N ALA A 99 -14.18 -16.65 -3.58
CA ALA A 99 -13.68 -15.72 -4.60
C ALA A 99 -14.30 -16.14 -5.94
N THR A 100 -14.86 -15.19 -6.68
CA THR A 100 -15.27 -15.36 -8.09
C THR A 100 -14.00 -15.57 -8.92
N VAL A 101 -13.38 -16.73 -8.78
CA VAL A 101 -12.19 -17.07 -9.51
C VAL A 101 -12.65 -17.81 -10.76
N GLU A 102 -12.57 -17.14 -11.91
CA GLU A 102 -12.86 -17.75 -13.23
C GLU A 102 -11.97 -18.98 -13.50
N LYS A 103 -10.86 -19.11 -12.77
CA LYS A 103 -9.96 -20.27 -12.80
C LYS A 103 -10.07 -21.05 -11.48
N PRO A 104 -10.36 -22.36 -11.50
CA PRO A 104 -10.62 -23.14 -10.30
C PRO A 104 -9.48 -23.17 -9.27
N ASP A 105 -8.25 -22.77 -9.63
CA ASP A 105 -7.08 -22.98 -8.77
C ASP A 105 -6.39 -21.71 -8.21
N HIS A 106 -6.75 -20.50 -8.65
CA HIS A 106 -6.30 -19.27 -7.96
C HIS A 106 -7.07 -19.06 -6.64
N GLY A 107 -6.65 -18.08 -5.84
CA GLY A 107 -7.32 -17.72 -4.57
C GLY A 107 -6.56 -18.12 -3.30
N TRP A 108 -5.25 -18.30 -3.37
CA TRP A 108 -4.40 -18.58 -2.21
C TRP A 108 -3.90 -17.28 -1.56
N PHE A 109 -4.10 -17.15 -0.25
CA PHE A 109 -3.67 -15.99 0.51
C PHE A 109 -2.84 -16.43 1.72
N MET A 110 -1.80 -15.67 2.05
CA MET A 110 -0.99 -15.91 3.23
C MET A 110 -1.79 -15.54 4.47
N VAL A 111 -2.11 -16.53 5.30
CA VAL A 111 -2.89 -16.35 6.53
C VAL A 111 -2.02 -16.24 7.77
N ASN A 112 -0.77 -16.74 7.71
CA ASN A 112 0.17 -16.64 8.81
C ASN A 112 1.61 -16.59 8.29
N GLN A 113 2.49 -15.94 9.04
CA GLN A 113 3.92 -15.90 8.78
C GLN A 113 4.68 -16.13 10.08
N ILE A 114 5.59 -17.10 10.05
CA ILE A 114 6.49 -17.41 11.17
C ILE A 114 7.86 -16.83 10.81
N LEU A 115 8.32 -15.92 11.66
CA LEU A 115 9.61 -15.27 11.55
C LEU A 115 10.65 -16.02 12.40
N PRO A 116 11.96 -15.92 12.08
CA PRO A 116 13.00 -16.51 12.91
C PRO A 116 12.98 -15.93 14.33
N SER A 117 13.46 -16.71 15.31
CA SER A 117 13.58 -16.28 16.71
C SER A 117 14.63 -15.18 16.91
N GLU A 118 15.60 -15.10 16.00
CA GLU A 118 16.57 -14.01 15.92
C GLU A 118 15.80 -12.72 15.55
N GLY A 119 15.81 -11.75 16.48
CA GLY A 119 15.14 -10.47 16.29
C GLY A 119 15.68 -9.67 15.10
N ARG A 120 15.04 -8.52 14.82
CA ARG A 120 15.51 -7.58 13.79
C ARG A 120 16.82 -6.93 14.25
N GLY A 121 17.95 -7.42 13.75
CA GLY A 121 19.24 -6.73 13.79
C GLY A 121 20.00 -6.81 15.12
N SER A 122 21.12 -7.54 15.12
CA SER A 122 22.32 -7.19 15.92
C SER A 122 23.54 -8.03 15.54
N GLU A 123 23.39 -9.21 14.92
CA GLU A 123 24.52 -10.12 14.63
C GLU A 123 24.66 -10.55 13.16
N SER A 124 24.34 -9.68 12.20
CA SER A 124 24.59 -9.99 10.78
C SER A 124 26.02 -9.58 10.40
N ALA A 125 26.84 -10.52 9.94
CA ALA A 125 28.15 -10.19 9.37
C ALA A 125 27.96 -9.21 8.20
N PRO A 126 28.73 -8.11 8.13
CA PRO A 126 28.58 -7.12 7.06
C PRO A 126 28.89 -7.75 5.70
N LEU A 127 28.22 -7.24 4.67
CA LEU A 127 28.58 -7.57 3.29
C LEU A 127 29.98 -7.02 3.00
N VAL A 128 30.93 -7.90 2.64
CA VAL A 128 32.29 -7.53 2.27
C VAL A 128 32.50 -7.77 0.78
N ILE A 129 33.00 -6.75 0.07
CA ILE A 129 33.42 -6.89 -1.32
C ILE A 129 34.81 -7.55 -1.35
N ASN A 130 34.95 -8.64 -2.10
CA ASN A 130 36.17 -9.42 -2.22
C ASN A 130 36.33 -9.98 -3.63
N ASN A 131 37.47 -10.59 -3.93
CA ASN A 131 37.77 -11.13 -5.26
C ASN A 131 36.71 -12.14 -5.77
N GLY A 132 35.97 -12.82 -4.87
CA GLY A 132 34.94 -13.79 -5.23
C GLY A 132 33.60 -13.18 -5.66
N ASN A 133 33.30 -11.94 -5.26
CA ASN A 133 32.07 -11.24 -5.64
C ASN A 133 32.31 -9.98 -6.48
N LEU A 134 33.56 -9.51 -6.59
CA LEU A 134 33.93 -8.28 -7.31
C LEU A 134 33.39 -8.21 -8.74
N GLU A 135 33.47 -9.32 -9.50
CA GLU A 135 32.94 -9.39 -10.88
C GLU A 135 31.43 -9.17 -10.97
N LYS A 136 30.67 -9.58 -9.94
CA LYS A 136 29.22 -9.34 -9.87
C LYS A 136 28.93 -7.90 -9.43
N MET A 137 29.81 -7.32 -8.61
CA MET A 137 29.65 -5.99 -8.01
C MET A 137 30.08 -4.85 -8.91
N ARG A 138 30.94 -5.07 -9.91
CA ARG A 138 31.46 -4.03 -10.80
C ARG A 138 30.72 -3.92 -12.14
N ASP A 139 30.87 -2.76 -12.78
CA ASP A 139 30.36 -2.49 -14.13
C ASP A 139 28.84 -2.71 -14.25
N ASN A 140 28.09 -2.54 -13.16
CA ASN A 140 26.64 -2.50 -13.14
C ASN A 140 26.16 -1.10 -13.52
N ALA A 141 26.34 -0.74 -14.79
CA ALA A 141 26.00 0.56 -15.35
C ALA A 141 24.47 0.76 -15.54
N GLY A 142 23.66 0.35 -14.56
CA GLY A 142 22.21 0.33 -14.66
C GLY A 142 21.55 0.53 -13.31
N ILE A 143 21.16 -0.58 -12.68
CA ILE A 143 20.28 -0.57 -11.51
C ILE A 143 20.78 -1.52 -10.45
N VAL A 144 20.82 -1.04 -9.20
CA VAL A 144 21.06 -1.85 -8.01
C VAL A 144 19.78 -1.88 -7.19
N ILE A 145 19.27 -3.07 -6.92
CA ILE A 145 18.11 -3.29 -6.04
C ILE A 145 18.63 -3.83 -4.72
N ILE A 146 18.25 -3.22 -3.60
CA ILE A 146 18.74 -3.59 -2.27
C ILE A 146 17.58 -3.95 -1.34
N ASP A 147 17.64 -5.11 -0.68
CA ASP A 147 16.80 -5.48 0.46
C ASP A 147 17.63 -5.48 1.76
N ASP A 148 17.25 -4.69 2.77
CA ASP A 148 18.10 -4.40 3.96
C ASP A 148 18.01 -5.37 5.15
N SER A 149 17.00 -6.24 5.25
CA SER A 149 16.67 -6.99 6.49
C SER A 149 16.87 -6.25 7.82
N GLY A 150 16.69 -4.93 7.80
CA GLY A 150 16.79 -4.07 8.97
C GLY A 150 18.05 -3.21 9.05
N VAL A 151 19.13 -3.50 8.31
CA VAL A 151 20.30 -2.63 8.23
C VAL A 151 20.89 -2.68 6.81
N PRO A 152 20.92 -1.55 6.07
CA PRO A 152 21.50 -1.50 4.73
C PRO A 152 22.96 -1.95 4.73
N PRO A 153 23.42 -2.61 3.65
CA PRO A 153 24.80 -3.04 3.54
C PRO A 153 25.73 -1.82 3.54
N GLN A 154 26.79 -1.89 4.34
CA GLN A 154 27.77 -0.81 4.54
C GLN A 154 28.80 -0.75 3.40
N VAL A 155 28.31 -0.74 2.16
CA VAL A 155 29.12 -0.81 0.92
C VAL A 155 28.79 0.32 -0.06
N CYS A 156 28.08 1.35 0.39
CA CYS A 156 27.58 2.41 -0.50
C CYS A 156 28.72 3.10 -1.27
N ASP A 157 29.78 3.47 -0.57
CA ASP A 157 30.93 4.17 -1.18
C ASP A 157 31.69 3.27 -2.16
N ASP A 158 32.03 2.06 -1.75
CA ASP A 158 32.70 1.08 -2.62
C ASP A 158 31.86 0.77 -3.87
N LEU A 159 30.54 0.63 -3.72
CA LEU A 159 29.64 0.34 -4.83
C LEU A 159 29.49 1.53 -5.78
N ALA A 160 29.51 2.75 -5.26
CA ALA A 160 29.51 3.97 -6.07
C ALA A 160 30.80 4.12 -6.87
N ASP A 161 31.94 3.71 -6.31
CA ASP A 161 33.23 3.75 -7.00
C ASP A 161 33.32 2.66 -8.08
N LEU A 162 32.78 1.46 -7.81
CA LEU A 162 32.72 0.35 -8.77
C LEU A 162 31.70 0.55 -9.89
N ASN A 163 30.67 1.37 -9.67
CA ASN A 163 29.56 1.57 -10.60
C ASN A 163 29.20 3.05 -10.73
N PRO A 164 30.07 3.90 -11.30
CA PRO A 164 29.78 5.32 -11.44
C PRO A 164 28.45 5.55 -12.17
N GLY A 165 27.59 6.41 -11.60
CA GLY A 165 26.31 6.75 -12.23
C GLY A 165 25.16 5.76 -12.01
N PHE A 166 25.34 4.66 -11.26
CA PHE A 166 24.26 3.69 -11.03
C PHE A 166 23.04 4.31 -10.33
N TRP A 167 21.87 3.73 -10.61
CA TRP A 167 20.62 4.00 -9.91
C TRP A 167 20.37 2.95 -8.83
N CYS A 168 19.82 3.34 -7.70
CA CYS A 168 19.55 2.43 -6.60
C CYS A 168 18.07 2.45 -6.19
N ILE A 169 17.43 1.29 -6.18
CA ILE A 169 16.11 1.07 -5.57
C ILE A 169 16.31 0.26 -4.30
N ALA A 170 15.98 0.85 -3.16
CA ALA A 170 16.01 0.18 -1.88
C ALA A 170 14.60 -0.29 -1.46
N MET A 171 14.54 -1.47 -0.87
CA MET A 171 13.42 -1.98 -0.09
C MET A 171 13.92 -2.15 1.34
N GLY A 172 13.29 -1.45 2.28
CA GLY A 172 13.71 -1.49 3.67
C GLY A 172 12.59 -1.90 4.60
N ILE A 173 12.93 -2.60 5.68
CA ILE A 173 12.02 -2.77 6.84
C ILE A 173 12.26 -1.69 7.91
N SER A 174 13.28 -0.85 7.73
CA SER A 174 13.59 0.31 8.57
C SER A 174 14.01 1.48 7.69
N VAL A 175 13.20 2.53 7.70
CA VAL A 175 13.47 3.73 6.89
C VAL A 175 14.65 4.53 7.45
N ALA A 176 14.97 4.38 8.74
CA ALA A 176 15.96 5.19 9.46
C ALA A 176 17.43 4.94 9.09
N HIS A 177 17.76 3.85 8.40
CA HIS A 177 19.17 3.48 8.16
C HIS A 177 19.67 3.85 6.76
N TRP A 178 18.86 4.55 5.97
CA TRP A 178 19.16 4.86 4.57
C TRP A 178 19.80 6.23 4.33
N GLN A 179 20.08 7.01 5.38
CA GLN A 179 20.62 8.36 5.26
C GLN A 179 21.92 8.41 4.43
N GLN A 180 22.90 7.54 4.70
CA GLN A 180 24.16 7.51 3.95
C GLN A 180 23.93 7.31 2.45
N TRP A 181 23.03 6.39 2.08
CA TRP A 181 22.69 6.11 0.69
C TRP A 181 22.01 7.31 0.03
N ALA A 182 21.07 7.96 0.73
CA ALA A 182 20.37 9.14 0.25
C ALA A 182 21.32 10.33 0.05
N GLU A 183 22.25 10.58 0.98
CA GLU A 183 23.25 11.65 0.86
C GLU A 183 24.23 11.40 -0.28
N ARG A 184 24.65 10.15 -0.49
CA ARG A 184 25.63 9.78 -1.52
C ARG A 184 25.05 9.81 -2.93
N LEU A 185 23.79 9.38 -3.10
CA LEU A 185 23.19 9.16 -4.42
C LEU A 185 22.16 10.22 -4.81
N GLY A 186 21.54 10.91 -3.84
CA GLY A 186 20.54 11.95 -4.09
C GLY A 186 19.39 11.46 -4.95
N ASP A 187 19.14 12.15 -6.06
CA ASP A 187 18.09 11.85 -7.04
C ASP A 187 18.24 10.45 -7.68
N ARG A 188 19.42 9.82 -7.58
CA ARG A 188 19.65 8.45 -8.06
C ARG A 188 19.21 7.36 -7.09
N PHE A 189 18.67 7.72 -5.94
CA PHE A 189 18.20 6.81 -4.91
C PHE A 189 16.68 6.87 -4.75
N THR A 190 16.04 5.71 -4.82
CA THR A 190 14.61 5.54 -4.56
C THR A 190 14.42 4.54 -3.43
N LEU A 191 13.76 4.95 -2.35
CA LEU A 191 13.39 4.10 -1.24
C LEU A 191 11.92 3.68 -1.35
N PHE A 192 11.66 2.38 -1.43
CA PHE A 192 10.33 1.82 -1.25
C PHE A 192 10.19 1.34 0.20
N CYS A 193 9.20 1.86 0.91
CA CYS A 193 8.91 1.47 2.28
C CYS A 193 7.41 1.19 2.49
N ARG A 194 7.12 0.29 3.42
CA ARG A 194 5.75 -0.02 3.82
C ARG A 194 5.26 1.00 4.84
N LEU A 195 3.94 1.22 4.90
CA LEU A 195 3.36 2.05 5.95
C LEU A 195 3.73 1.54 7.36
N SER A 196 3.83 0.21 7.54
CA SER A 196 4.25 -0.40 8.80
C SER A 196 5.69 -0.06 9.21
N ASP A 197 6.56 0.25 8.24
CA ASP A 197 7.96 0.56 8.54
C ASP A 197 8.07 1.95 9.20
N LEU A 198 7.14 2.85 8.90
CA LEU A 198 7.02 4.17 9.54
C LEU A 198 6.47 4.08 10.97
N GLU A 199 5.67 3.08 11.32
CA GLU A 199 5.19 2.90 12.71
C GLU A 199 6.35 2.70 13.70
N THR A 200 7.45 2.11 13.24
CA THR A 200 8.64 1.91 14.07
C THR A 200 9.34 3.23 14.44
N THR A 201 9.03 4.33 13.75
CA THR A 201 9.69 5.64 13.90
C THR A 201 9.11 6.53 15.02
N ARG A 202 8.80 5.95 16.20
CA ARG A 202 8.10 6.62 17.33
C ARG A 202 6.72 7.19 16.98
N MET A 203 6.09 6.58 15.99
CA MET A 203 4.86 7.10 15.44
C MET A 203 3.68 6.24 15.83
N GLU A 204 2.90 6.71 16.80
CA GLU A 204 1.65 6.06 17.19
C GLU A 204 0.56 6.41 16.17
N MET A 205 0.31 5.49 15.23
CA MET A 205 -0.88 5.50 14.39
C MET A 205 -2.01 4.75 15.09
N ASP A 206 -3.13 5.40 15.37
CA ASP A 206 -4.36 4.70 15.77
C ASP A 206 -4.81 3.79 14.61
N SER A 207 -5.44 2.66 14.93
CA SER A 207 -6.10 1.78 13.95
C SER A 207 -7.29 2.44 13.22
N SER A 208 -7.77 3.58 13.71
CA SER A 208 -8.98 4.28 13.26
C SER A 208 -8.67 5.72 12.80
N VAL A 209 -7.89 5.85 11.73
CA VAL A 209 -7.57 7.15 11.12
C VAL A 209 -8.02 7.20 9.67
N ASN A 210 -8.63 8.31 9.25
CA ASN A 210 -8.91 8.58 7.83
C ASN A 210 -7.60 8.63 7.03
N TRP A 211 -7.74 8.39 5.73
CA TRP A 211 -6.61 8.39 4.81
C TRP A 211 -5.87 9.72 4.77
N GLU A 212 -6.57 10.85 4.96
CA GLU A 212 -5.92 12.15 5.01
C GLU A 212 -4.90 12.23 6.15
N THR A 213 -5.33 11.75 7.32
CA THR A 213 -4.51 11.62 8.50
C THR A 213 -3.38 10.64 8.22
N ILE A 214 -3.62 9.47 7.61
CA ILE A 214 -2.57 8.50 7.24
C ILE A 214 -1.47 9.16 6.39
N VAL A 215 -1.83 9.87 5.32
CA VAL A 215 -0.88 10.55 4.44
C VAL A 215 -0.10 11.65 5.19
N ALA A 216 -0.80 12.50 5.94
CA ALA A 216 -0.17 13.56 6.74
C ALA A 216 0.79 12.98 7.79
N MET A 217 0.37 11.91 8.43
CA MET A 217 1.16 11.14 9.38
C MET A 217 2.43 10.60 8.70
N SER A 218 2.33 9.92 7.55
CA SER A 218 3.49 9.42 6.81
C SER A 218 4.47 10.53 6.44
N LEU A 219 3.97 11.68 5.98
CA LEU A 219 4.79 12.85 5.67
C LEU A 219 5.54 13.37 6.91
N ARG A 220 4.86 13.43 8.06
CA ARG A 220 5.49 13.83 9.32
C ARG A 220 6.58 12.84 9.73
N ALA A 221 6.34 11.54 9.60
CA ALA A 221 7.27 10.47 9.92
C ALA A 221 8.58 10.58 9.13
N LEU A 222 8.46 10.72 7.81
CA LEU A 222 9.60 10.79 6.89
C LEU A 222 10.47 12.04 7.12
N ARG A 223 9.90 13.08 7.73
CA ARG A 223 10.58 14.34 8.05
C ARG A 223 11.21 14.38 9.43
N THR A 224 11.14 13.29 10.18
CA THR A 224 11.77 13.17 11.49
C THR A 224 13.30 13.08 11.36
N PRO A 225 14.07 13.65 12.31
CA PRO A 225 15.52 13.46 12.38
C PRO A 225 15.94 11.99 12.44
N GLU A 226 15.13 11.14 13.07
CA GLU A 226 15.37 9.71 13.19
C GLU A 226 15.38 9.00 11.84
N VAL A 227 14.56 9.46 10.88
CA VAL A 227 14.57 8.96 9.51
C VAL A 227 15.77 9.49 8.73
N GLY A 228 16.13 10.76 8.93
CA GLY A 228 17.33 11.36 8.33
C GLY A 228 17.25 11.63 6.82
N LEU A 229 16.06 11.50 6.20
CA LEU A 229 15.87 11.68 4.76
C LEU A 229 15.39 13.09 4.35
N TRP A 230 15.24 13.99 5.33
CA TRP A 230 14.73 15.34 5.13
C TRP A 230 15.79 16.42 5.40
N ASP A 231 16.10 17.21 4.37
CA ASP A 231 16.99 18.37 4.46
C ASP A 231 16.18 19.58 4.95
N ARG A 232 16.36 19.93 6.23
CA ARG A 232 15.67 21.07 6.86
C ARG A 232 16.10 22.42 6.31
N GLU A 233 17.34 22.54 5.85
CA GLU A 233 17.88 23.80 5.35
C GLU A 233 17.35 24.09 3.94
N LYS A 234 17.28 23.06 3.10
CA LYS A 234 16.73 23.15 1.74
C LYS A 234 15.23 22.92 1.65
N ASN A 235 14.59 22.53 2.77
CA ASN A 235 13.17 22.23 2.84
C ASN A 235 12.74 21.20 1.78
N ARG A 236 13.53 20.13 1.61
CA ARG A 236 13.30 19.08 0.60
C ARG A 236 13.74 17.69 1.09
N PHE A 237 13.22 16.64 0.48
CA PHE A 237 13.73 15.27 0.66
C PHE A 237 15.07 15.08 -0.04
N LEU A 238 15.96 14.28 0.56
CA LEU A 238 17.28 13.95 0.02
C LEU A 238 17.21 12.99 -1.19
N CYS A 239 16.15 12.21 -1.28
CA CYS A 239 15.95 11.17 -2.29
C CYS A 239 14.46 11.00 -2.62
N HIS A 240 14.15 10.07 -3.53
CA HIS A 240 12.78 9.68 -3.84
C HIS A 240 12.29 8.60 -2.86
N ILE A 241 11.06 8.71 -2.39
CA ILE A 241 10.47 7.74 -1.46
C ILE A 241 9.07 7.39 -1.93
N ILE A 242 8.79 6.09 -2.03
CA ILE A 242 7.48 5.54 -2.35
C ILE A 242 6.98 4.80 -1.10
N VAL A 243 5.93 5.34 -0.50
CA VAL A 243 5.24 4.74 0.65
C VAL A 243 4.05 3.94 0.14
N GLU A 244 4.08 2.66 0.44
CA GLU A 244 3.00 1.74 0.13
C GLU A 244 1.83 1.87 1.11
N MET A 245 0.61 1.89 0.56
CA MET A 245 -0.66 1.79 1.30
C MET A 245 -1.56 0.76 0.60
N PHE A 246 -1.04 -0.47 0.47
CA PHE A 246 -1.64 -1.56 -0.27
C PHE A 246 -3.03 -1.92 0.29
N PRO A 247 -4.01 -2.25 -0.58
CA PRO A 247 -3.95 -2.23 -2.05
C PRO A 247 -4.54 -0.94 -2.65
N HIS A 248 -4.83 0.08 -1.83
CA HIS A 248 -5.71 1.18 -2.21
C HIS A 248 -5.02 2.52 -2.36
N GLY A 249 -3.75 2.67 -1.95
CA GLY A 249 -3.05 3.94 -2.02
C GLY A 249 -1.55 3.81 -2.26
N LEU A 250 -0.99 4.82 -2.91
CA LEU A 250 0.44 4.98 -3.13
C LEU A 250 0.79 6.45 -2.89
N LEU A 251 1.72 6.71 -1.97
CA LEU A 251 2.26 8.04 -1.72
C LEU A 251 3.69 8.09 -2.25
N TYR A 252 3.95 9.03 -3.14
CA TYR A 252 5.28 9.42 -3.56
C TYR A 252 5.65 10.74 -2.88
N VAL A 253 6.85 10.81 -2.32
CA VAL A 253 7.51 12.05 -1.92
C VAL A 253 8.89 12.09 -2.55
N GLY A 254 9.30 13.26 -3.02
CA GLY A 254 10.64 13.45 -3.54
C GLY A 254 11.05 14.91 -3.56
N PRO A 255 12.23 15.21 -4.14
CA PRO A 255 12.76 16.58 -4.20
C PRO A 255 11.85 17.55 -4.96
N GLU A 256 11.20 17.08 -6.02
CA GLU A 256 10.43 17.90 -6.97
C GLU A 256 8.91 17.92 -6.70
N GLY A 257 8.43 17.17 -5.71
CA GLY A 257 7.00 17.17 -5.42
C GLY A 257 6.53 16.01 -4.54
N THR A 258 5.26 16.10 -4.15
CA THR A 258 4.57 15.07 -3.39
C THR A 258 3.25 14.73 -4.08
N PHE A 259 3.07 13.47 -4.41
CA PHE A 259 1.90 12.98 -5.13
C PHE A 259 1.29 11.79 -4.39
N PHE A 260 -0.02 11.80 -4.26
CA PHE A 260 -0.76 10.73 -3.63
C PHE A 260 -1.83 10.22 -4.58
N ARG A 261 -1.84 8.91 -4.86
CA ARG A 261 -2.91 8.26 -5.60
C ARG A 261 -3.66 7.30 -4.69
N TYR A 262 -4.97 7.28 -4.83
CA TYR A 262 -5.82 6.24 -4.27
C TYR A 262 -6.73 5.60 -5.32
N ARG A 263 -7.28 4.42 -5.01
CA ARG A 263 -8.21 3.71 -5.89
C ARG A 263 -9.58 4.36 -5.83
N LYS A 264 -10.23 4.61 -6.97
CA LYS A 264 -11.56 5.21 -7.01
C LYS A 264 -12.56 4.47 -6.10
N ASN A 265 -13.34 5.23 -5.32
CA ASN A 265 -14.32 4.75 -4.33
C ASN A 265 -13.74 3.95 -3.14
N HIS A 266 -12.41 3.87 -3.01
CA HIS A 266 -11.73 3.18 -1.93
C HIS A 266 -10.68 4.13 -1.36
N LEU A 267 -10.50 4.13 -0.04
CA LEU A 267 -9.45 4.92 0.58
C LEU A 267 -8.40 3.97 1.15
N PRO A 268 -7.13 4.39 1.23
CA PRO A 268 -6.13 3.60 1.92
C PRO A 268 -6.54 3.33 3.35
N GLU A 269 -6.39 2.08 3.74
CA GLU A 269 -6.64 1.60 5.08
C GLU A 269 -5.29 1.21 5.70
N LYS A 270 -5.15 1.44 7.01
CA LYS A 270 -3.91 1.17 7.73
C LYS A 270 -3.51 -0.31 7.72
N SER A 271 -4.49 -1.20 7.69
CA SER A 271 -4.26 -2.64 7.74
C SER A 271 -5.34 -3.35 6.97
N SER A 272 -4.95 -4.12 5.95
CA SER A 272 -5.84 -5.14 5.40
C SER A 272 -6.25 -6.09 6.53
N PRO A 273 -7.53 -6.50 6.61
CA PRO A 273 -8.01 -7.39 7.65
C PRO A 273 -7.14 -8.65 7.73
N ARG A 274 -6.59 -8.96 8.92
CA ARG A 274 -5.71 -10.13 9.14
C ARG A 274 -6.29 -11.46 8.64
N GLN A 275 -7.62 -11.52 8.47
CA GLN A 275 -8.35 -12.71 8.02
C GLN A 275 -8.53 -12.86 6.51
N ARG A 276 -8.48 -11.74 5.76
CA ARG A 276 -8.42 -11.83 4.30
C ARG A 276 -7.15 -12.61 3.91
N GLY A 277 -6.10 -12.52 4.71
CA GLY A 277 -4.81 -13.05 4.34
C GLY A 277 -4.15 -12.11 3.34
N SER A 278 -2.86 -11.91 3.51
CA SER A 278 -2.09 -11.00 2.69
C SER A 278 -1.58 -11.70 1.44
N VAL A 279 -1.30 -10.92 0.43
CA VAL A 279 -0.41 -11.34 -0.64
C VAL A 279 1.01 -10.93 -0.25
N PRO A 280 2.00 -11.83 -0.10
CA PRO A 280 3.41 -11.40 -0.02
C PRO A 280 3.85 -10.74 -1.35
N CYS A 281 5.11 -10.33 -1.50
CA CYS A 281 5.69 -9.94 -2.80
C CYS A 281 5.08 -8.72 -3.54
N TYR A 282 4.07 -8.02 -2.99
CA TYR A 282 3.51 -6.82 -3.64
C TYR A 282 4.52 -5.67 -3.72
N ASP A 283 5.49 -5.67 -2.81
CA ASP A 283 6.60 -4.72 -2.74
C ASP A 283 7.65 -5.03 -3.82
N THR A 284 8.07 -6.30 -3.92
CA THR A 284 8.99 -6.77 -4.96
C THR A 284 8.41 -6.64 -6.37
N MET A 285 7.08 -6.64 -6.50
CA MET A 285 6.40 -6.30 -7.75
C MET A 285 6.63 -4.84 -8.14
N VAL A 286 6.45 -3.90 -7.21
CA VAL A 286 6.60 -2.46 -7.49
C VAL A 286 8.06 -2.09 -7.76
N THR A 287 9.00 -2.67 -7.04
CA THR A 287 10.43 -2.45 -7.32
C THR A 287 10.85 -3.05 -8.66
N SER A 288 10.27 -4.18 -9.06
CA SER A 288 10.47 -4.74 -10.40
C SER A 288 9.88 -3.82 -11.47
N MET A 289 8.70 -3.23 -11.24
CA MET A 289 8.11 -2.22 -12.14
C MET A 289 9.04 -1.01 -12.32
N LEU A 290 9.50 -0.41 -11.21
CA LEU A 290 10.44 0.70 -11.23
C LEU A 290 11.72 0.34 -12.00
N THR A 291 12.26 -0.85 -11.73
CA THR A 291 13.47 -1.33 -12.40
C THR A 291 13.28 -1.37 -13.92
N MET A 292 12.15 -1.91 -14.37
CA MET A 292 11.85 -2.01 -15.79
C MET A 292 11.64 -0.65 -16.45
N ASP A 293 10.99 0.29 -15.77
CA ASP A 293 10.84 1.66 -16.27
C ASP A 293 12.20 2.37 -16.37
N ALA A 294 13.04 2.27 -15.34
CA ALA A 294 14.38 2.85 -15.40
C ALA A 294 15.25 2.25 -16.51
N MET A 295 15.10 0.95 -16.82
CA MET A 295 15.80 0.35 -17.96
C MET A 295 15.27 0.87 -19.29
N ARG A 296 13.95 1.06 -19.43
CA ARG A 296 13.33 1.58 -20.66
C ARG A 296 13.71 3.04 -20.93
N PHE A 297 13.80 3.86 -19.88
CA PHE A 297 14.03 5.30 -20.01
C PHE A 297 15.49 5.71 -19.75
N GLY A 298 16.37 4.80 -19.34
CA GLY A 298 17.77 5.10 -19.01
C GLY A 298 17.96 5.79 -17.65
N GLY A 299 16.97 5.72 -16.77
CA GLY A 299 16.97 6.33 -15.44
C GLY A 299 15.56 6.63 -14.93
N PHE A 300 15.46 7.30 -13.78
CA PHE A 300 14.18 7.79 -13.27
C PHE A 300 13.99 9.27 -13.57
N GLU A 301 12.83 9.62 -14.12
CA GLU A 301 12.34 10.99 -14.14
C GLU A 301 11.00 11.03 -13.40
N PHE A 302 11.06 11.25 -12.08
CA PHE A 302 9.87 11.29 -11.23
C PHE A 302 9.09 12.61 -11.37
N CYS A 303 8.68 12.92 -12.61
CA CYS A 303 7.79 14.01 -12.90
C CYS A 303 6.32 13.63 -12.60
N ARG A 304 5.45 14.63 -12.54
CA ARG A 304 4.02 14.45 -12.30
C ARG A 304 3.38 13.42 -13.23
N ASN A 305 3.71 13.45 -14.53
CA ASN A 305 3.13 12.56 -15.53
C ASN A 305 3.58 11.11 -15.33
N TYR A 306 4.87 10.90 -15.06
CA TYR A 306 5.40 9.59 -14.71
C TYR A 306 4.68 9.01 -13.49
N ILE A 307 4.63 9.78 -12.39
CA ILE A 307 3.96 9.33 -11.16
C ILE A 307 2.46 9.08 -11.39
N PHE A 308 1.80 9.87 -12.23
CA PHE A 308 0.40 9.66 -12.59
C PHE A 308 0.16 8.29 -13.22
N ASP A 309 0.94 7.91 -14.22
CA ASP A 309 0.82 6.65 -14.94
C ASP A 309 1.30 5.48 -14.09
N PHE A 310 2.48 5.61 -13.48
CA PHE A 310 3.09 4.58 -12.64
C PHE A 310 2.16 4.19 -11.48
N SER A 311 1.67 5.18 -10.72
CA SER A 311 0.77 4.91 -9.59
C SER A 311 -0.55 4.27 -10.02
N LYS A 312 -1.08 4.62 -11.21
CA LYS A 312 -2.29 4.00 -11.76
C LYS A 312 -2.06 2.53 -12.06
N GLN A 313 -0.94 2.19 -12.68
CA GLN A 313 -0.56 0.82 -12.99
C GLN A 313 -0.35 -0.02 -11.72
N VAL A 314 0.36 0.54 -10.73
CA VAL A 314 0.59 -0.12 -9.43
C VAL A 314 -0.72 -0.47 -8.75
N LEU A 315 -1.67 0.47 -8.66
CA LEU A 315 -2.95 0.21 -7.99
C LEU A 315 -3.83 -0.82 -8.73
N ILE A 316 -3.76 -0.88 -10.07
CA ILE A 316 -4.46 -1.92 -10.85
C ILE A 316 -3.88 -3.31 -10.53
N ASN A 317 -2.56 -3.44 -10.58
CA ASN A 317 -1.87 -4.71 -10.32
C ASN A 317 -2.00 -5.17 -8.86
N TRP A 318 -1.92 -4.23 -7.91
CA TRP A 318 -2.19 -4.52 -6.50
C TRP A 318 -3.63 -4.94 -6.25
N HIS A 319 -4.59 -4.31 -6.92
CA HIS A 319 -5.98 -4.73 -6.83
C HIS A 319 -6.18 -6.15 -7.36
N LEU A 320 -5.57 -6.50 -8.50
CA LEU A 320 -5.62 -7.84 -9.06
C LEU A 320 -5.08 -8.88 -8.08
N LEU A 321 -3.90 -8.62 -7.52
CA LEU A 321 -3.30 -9.46 -6.47
C LEU A 321 -4.21 -9.59 -5.26
N TYR A 322 -4.78 -8.48 -4.79
CA TYR A 322 -5.65 -8.45 -3.63
C TYR A 322 -6.95 -9.25 -3.79
N GLU A 323 -7.54 -9.23 -4.99
CA GLU A 323 -8.79 -9.95 -5.27
C GLU A 323 -8.58 -11.42 -5.56
N HIS A 324 -7.49 -11.78 -6.25
CA HIS A 324 -7.31 -13.13 -6.78
C HIS A 324 -6.26 -13.96 -6.06
N GLY A 325 -5.40 -13.33 -5.26
CA GLY A 325 -4.32 -14.00 -4.55
C GLY A 325 -3.37 -14.74 -5.50
N TYR A 326 -2.73 -15.77 -4.95
CA TYR A 326 -1.75 -16.59 -5.66
C TYR A 326 -2.32 -17.93 -6.12
N TYR A 327 -1.47 -18.66 -6.83
CA TYR A 327 -1.69 -20.02 -7.27
C TYR A 327 -0.52 -20.93 -6.80
N PHE A 328 -0.78 -22.23 -6.64
CA PHE A 328 0.18 -23.23 -6.19
C PHE A 328 0.08 -24.50 -7.05
N THR A 329 0.87 -24.61 -8.13
CA THR A 329 1.08 -25.89 -8.85
C THR A 329 2.32 -26.61 -8.30
N ASP A 330 3.49 -26.05 -8.60
CA ASP A 330 4.82 -26.56 -8.25
C ASP A 330 5.56 -25.62 -7.28
N GLY A 331 4.98 -24.44 -7.06
CA GLY A 331 5.39 -23.44 -6.10
C GLY A 331 4.45 -22.24 -6.16
N LEU A 332 4.82 -21.17 -5.46
CA LEU A 332 4.06 -19.92 -5.48
C LEU A 332 4.13 -19.29 -6.89
N GLU A 333 3.01 -19.26 -7.59
CA GLU A 333 2.90 -18.68 -8.92
C GLU A 333 2.24 -17.30 -8.87
N PHE A 334 2.90 -16.33 -9.49
CA PHE A 334 2.45 -14.94 -9.53
C PHE A 334 1.43 -14.71 -10.65
N PRO A 335 0.43 -13.83 -10.46
CA PRO A 335 -0.52 -13.51 -11.52
C PRO A 335 0.16 -12.77 -12.67
N ASN A 336 -0.38 -12.93 -13.87
CA ASN A 336 0.00 -12.13 -15.01
C ASN A 336 -0.41 -10.68 -14.78
N LEU A 337 0.52 -9.76 -15.01
CA LEU A 337 0.27 -8.33 -14.89
C LEU A 337 -0.14 -7.75 -16.23
N ASP A 338 -1.07 -6.79 -16.22
CA ASP A 338 -1.39 -6.00 -17.40
C ASP A 338 -0.44 -4.79 -17.47
N LEU A 339 0.54 -4.89 -18.37
CA LEU A 339 1.57 -3.87 -18.52
C LEU A 339 1.20 -2.75 -19.50
N SER A 340 0.11 -2.91 -20.26
CA SER A 340 -0.33 -1.93 -21.26
C SER A 340 -1.53 -1.10 -20.80
N ALA A 341 -2.14 -1.42 -19.66
CA ALA A 341 -3.31 -0.74 -19.09
C ALA A 341 -3.20 0.80 -19.01
N THR A 342 -1.98 1.35 -18.94
CA THR A 342 -1.72 2.80 -18.89
C THR A 342 -1.30 3.42 -20.22
N PHE A 343 -1.17 2.63 -21.29
CA PHE A 343 -0.78 3.05 -22.63
C PHE A 343 -1.84 2.70 -23.69
N PRO A 344 -3.08 3.20 -23.58
CA PRO A 344 -4.10 2.96 -24.61
C PRO A 344 -3.63 3.51 -25.96
N ASP A 345 -3.71 2.67 -26.99
CA ASP A 345 -3.22 2.94 -28.34
C ASP A 345 -1.74 3.38 -28.40
N GLY A 346 -0.94 2.94 -27.43
CA GLY A 346 0.49 3.25 -27.33
C GLY A 346 0.83 4.62 -26.73
N SER A 347 -0.17 5.41 -26.33
CA SER A 347 0.03 6.73 -25.72
C SER A 347 -0.23 6.69 -24.20
N PRO A 348 0.62 7.29 -23.35
CA PRO A 348 0.42 7.22 -21.90
C PRO A 348 -0.85 7.94 -21.45
N CYS A 349 -1.53 7.40 -20.43
CA CYS A 349 -2.79 7.94 -19.91
C CYS A 349 -2.66 9.40 -19.46
N SER A 350 -1.50 9.80 -18.93
CA SER A 350 -1.21 11.18 -18.53
C SER A 350 -1.30 12.19 -19.68
N PHE A 351 -1.05 11.79 -20.92
CA PHE A 351 -1.13 12.66 -22.10
C PHE A 351 -2.53 12.71 -22.72
N ILE A 352 -3.33 11.67 -22.50
CA ILE A 352 -4.68 11.54 -23.09
C ILE A 352 -5.75 12.10 -22.15
N ASN A 353 -5.56 11.94 -20.83
CA ASN A 353 -6.58 12.29 -19.86
C ASN A 353 -6.62 13.80 -19.62
N THR A 354 -7.45 14.48 -20.42
CA THR A 354 -7.71 15.92 -20.32
C THR A 354 -8.59 16.29 -19.13
N THR A 355 -9.23 15.31 -18.49
CA THR A 355 -10.06 15.52 -17.29
C THR A 355 -9.25 15.31 -16.01
N PRO A 356 -9.40 16.18 -14.99
CA PRO A 356 -8.75 15.98 -13.70
C PRO A 356 -9.15 14.62 -13.09
N ASP A 357 -8.18 13.73 -12.83
CA ASP A 357 -8.44 12.48 -12.11
C ASP A 357 -8.59 12.80 -10.62
N PRO A 358 -9.79 12.61 -10.03
CA PRO A 358 -10.02 12.96 -8.65
C PRO A 358 -9.19 12.14 -7.67
N SER A 359 -8.74 10.96 -8.11
CA SER A 359 -8.00 9.98 -7.32
C SER A 359 -6.48 10.20 -7.36
N PHE A 360 -6.01 11.22 -8.08
CA PHE A 360 -4.62 11.64 -8.13
C PHE A 360 -4.49 13.04 -7.53
N VAL A 361 -3.82 13.13 -6.40
CA VAL A 361 -3.70 14.35 -5.61
C VAL A 361 -2.26 14.83 -5.58
N GLU A 362 -2.07 16.09 -5.93
CA GLU A 362 -0.80 16.79 -5.86
C GLU A 362 -0.81 17.66 -4.61
N LEU A 363 0.10 17.40 -3.68
CA LEU A 363 0.20 18.15 -2.43
C LEU A 363 0.98 19.45 -2.66
N PRO A 364 0.63 20.54 -1.94
CA PRO A 364 1.38 21.80 -2.02
C PRO A 364 2.86 21.63 -1.69
N ALA A 365 3.68 22.54 -2.21
CA ALA A 365 5.08 22.64 -1.82
C ALA A 365 5.21 22.89 -0.30
N PHE A 366 6.29 22.36 0.28
CA PHE A 366 6.57 22.51 1.70
C PHE A 366 6.77 23.99 2.06
N SER A 367 6.10 24.44 3.13
CA SER A 367 6.13 25.81 3.63
C SER A 367 5.76 25.83 5.11
N ALA A 368 5.99 26.94 5.82
CA ALA A 368 5.60 27.06 7.23
C ALA A 368 4.07 26.90 7.45
N ASP A 369 3.27 27.40 6.50
CA ASP A 369 1.81 27.22 6.52
C ASP A 369 1.40 25.77 6.28
N PHE A 370 2.11 25.08 5.38
CA PHE A 370 1.94 23.65 5.16
C PHE A 370 2.27 22.86 6.43
N ASP A 371 3.36 23.18 7.11
CA ASP A 371 3.80 22.49 8.33
C ASP A 371 2.78 22.65 9.47
N THR A 372 2.27 23.86 9.66
CA THR A 372 1.21 24.12 10.65
C THR A 372 -0.05 23.31 10.33
N THR A 373 -0.42 23.22 9.05
CA THR A 373 -1.58 22.43 8.61
C THR A 373 -1.32 20.94 8.78
N LEU A 374 -0.13 20.47 8.43
CA LEU A 374 0.31 19.08 8.55
C LEU A 374 0.23 18.60 10.01
N ASP A 375 0.70 19.41 10.96
CA ASP A 375 0.64 19.08 12.39
C ASP A 375 -0.79 18.95 12.90
N LEU A 376 -1.70 19.81 12.43
CA LEU A 376 -3.12 19.72 12.77
C LEU A 376 -3.78 18.46 12.20
N VAL A 377 -3.48 18.10 10.95
CA VAL A 377 -4.04 16.91 10.29
C VAL A 377 -3.48 15.64 10.91
N ALA A 378 -2.18 15.58 11.16
CA ALA A 378 -1.49 14.45 11.78
C ALA A 378 -1.71 14.32 13.30
N SER A 379 -2.45 15.25 13.91
CA SER A 379 -2.82 15.19 15.33
C SER A 379 -3.90 14.14 15.56
N GLN A 380 -3.83 13.43 16.69
CA GLN A 380 -4.89 12.50 17.12
C GLN A 380 -6.09 13.24 17.76
N VAL A 381 -5.95 14.52 18.09
CA VAL A 381 -7.00 15.30 18.76
C VAL A 381 -8.04 15.76 17.74
N TRP A 382 -9.29 15.30 17.91
CA TRP A 382 -10.41 15.73 17.09
C TRP A 382 -11.02 17.05 17.58
N ASN A 383 -10.71 18.16 16.89
CA ASN A 383 -11.23 19.49 17.19
C ASN A 383 -11.60 20.26 15.90
N GLU A 384 -12.22 21.43 16.05
CA GLU A 384 -12.63 22.26 14.90
C GLU A 384 -11.44 22.68 14.02
N ASN A 385 -10.25 22.88 14.60
CA ASN A 385 -9.05 23.21 13.85
C ASN A 385 -8.59 22.05 12.97
N LYS A 386 -8.57 20.81 13.49
CA LYS A 386 -8.27 19.60 12.72
C LYS A 386 -9.29 19.41 11.59
N LYS A 387 -10.59 19.58 11.86
CA LYS A 387 -11.63 19.51 10.81
C LYS A 387 -11.40 20.54 9.72
N LYS A 388 -11.06 21.78 10.08
CA LYS A 388 -10.73 22.84 9.11
C LYS A 388 -9.48 22.49 8.30
N ALA A 389 -8.43 21.99 8.96
CA ALA A 389 -7.18 21.58 8.34
C ALA A 389 -7.38 20.42 7.35
N LEU A 390 -8.15 19.38 7.73
CA LEU A 390 -8.51 18.25 6.86
C LEU A 390 -9.18 18.74 5.56
N ARG A 391 -10.11 19.70 5.67
CA ARG A 391 -10.80 20.30 4.52
C ARG A 391 -9.90 21.16 3.63
N SER A 392 -8.76 21.62 4.13
CA SER A 392 -7.80 22.43 3.36
C SER A 392 -6.60 21.65 2.83
N PHE A 393 -6.25 20.52 3.46
CA PHE A 393 -4.97 19.85 3.23
C PHE A 393 -4.84 19.21 1.84
N PHE A 394 -5.92 18.61 1.32
CA PHE A 394 -5.98 18.10 -0.06
C PHE A 394 -6.79 19.00 -1.00
N ARG A 395 -6.85 20.31 -0.71
CA ARG A 395 -7.56 21.24 -1.59
C ARG A 395 -7.00 21.14 -2.99
N ARG A 396 -7.86 20.79 -3.94
CA ARG A 396 -7.54 21.01 -5.33
C ARG A 396 -7.42 22.50 -5.56
N PRO A 397 -6.47 22.96 -6.41
CA PRO A 397 -6.58 24.30 -6.96
C PRO A 397 -8.01 24.38 -7.52
N ALA A 398 -8.79 25.32 -7.00
CA ALA A 398 -10.11 25.57 -7.55
C ALA A 398 -9.90 25.68 -9.06
N ARG A 399 -10.68 24.94 -9.87
CA ARG A 399 -10.81 25.31 -11.27
C ARG A 399 -11.01 26.81 -11.23
N SER A 400 -10.10 27.56 -11.85
CA SER A 400 -10.41 28.92 -12.25
C SER A 400 -11.68 28.75 -13.06
N VAL A 401 -12.84 28.89 -12.42
CA VAL A 401 -14.05 29.35 -13.08
C VAL A 401 -13.55 30.62 -13.69
N THR A 402 -13.23 30.54 -14.98
CA THR A 402 -12.60 31.60 -15.76
C THR A 402 -13.21 32.88 -15.26
N ALA A 403 -12.40 33.70 -14.60
CA ALA A 403 -12.81 35.05 -14.29
C ALA A 403 -13.33 35.56 -15.64
N SER A 404 -14.62 35.85 -15.70
CA SER A 404 -15.21 36.44 -16.89
C SER A 404 -14.24 37.53 -17.36
N PRO A 405 -13.87 37.58 -18.64
CA PRO A 405 -12.94 38.60 -19.13
C PRO A 405 -13.47 40.03 -18.92
N TYR A 406 -14.71 40.17 -18.43
CA TYR A 406 -15.27 41.39 -17.90
C TYR A 406 -15.08 41.42 -16.38
N GLY A 407 -14.08 42.20 -15.93
CA GLY A 407 -13.82 42.46 -14.52
C GLY A 407 -15.09 42.88 -13.77
N GLY A 408 -15.61 41.96 -12.97
CA GLY A 408 -16.70 42.18 -12.03
C GLY A 408 -16.21 42.05 -10.58
N PRO A 409 -16.93 42.63 -9.60
CA PRO A 409 -16.52 42.67 -8.20
C PRO A 409 -16.40 41.26 -7.58
N PRO A 410 -15.70 41.10 -6.45
CA PRO A 410 -15.52 39.80 -5.81
C PRO A 410 -16.89 39.20 -5.47
N PHE A 411 -17.09 37.93 -5.86
CA PHE A 411 -18.34 37.18 -5.70
C PHE A 411 -18.97 37.38 -4.31
N ASP A 412 -20.26 37.72 -4.29
CA ASP A 412 -21.05 37.77 -3.07
C ASP A 412 -21.25 36.34 -2.54
N TYR A 413 -21.39 36.16 -1.23
CA TYR A 413 -21.63 34.84 -0.62
C TYR A 413 -22.88 34.16 -1.18
N LEU A 414 -23.84 34.95 -1.65
CA LEU A 414 -25.03 34.48 -2.37
C LEU A 414 -24.70 33.81 -3.70
N ASP A 415 -23.73 34.31 -4.47
CA ASP A 415 -23.33 33.71 -5.75
C ASP A 415 -22.65 32.35 -5.53
N VAL A 416 -21.85 32.23 -4.48
CA VAL A 416 -21.24 30.96 -4.07
C VAL A 416 -22.32 29.97 -3.63
N ILE A 417 -23.28 30.41 -2.81
CA ILE A 417 -24.40 29.57 -2.37
C ILE A 417 -25.24 29.11 -3.56
N VAL A 418 -25.57 30.01 -4.49
CA VAL A 418 -26.34 29.68 -5.69
C VAL A 418 -25.58 28.73 -6.60
N SER A 419 -24.26 28.91 -6.78
CA SER A 419 -23.41 27.98 -7.52
C SER A 419 -23.37 26.59 -6.88
N VAL A 420 -23.24 26.52 -5.55
CA VAL A 420 -23.27 25.25 -4.81
C VAL A 420 -24.63 24.58 -4.94
N LEU A 421 -25.73 25.32 -4.76
CA LEU A 421 -27.09 24.80 -4.91
C LEU A 421 -27.39 24.35 -6.33
N HIS A 422 -26.90 25.08 -7.34
CA HIS A 422 -27.03 24.69 -8.75
C HIS A 422 -26.25 23.40 -9.04
N HIS A 423 -25.03 23.26 -8.51
CA HIS A 423 -24.24 22.02 -8.60
C HIS A 423 -24.95 20.85 -7.90
N LEU A 424 -25.47 21.07 -6.70
CA LEU A 424 -26.25 20.08 -5.95
C LEU A 424 -27.60 19.74 -6.63
N LYS A 425 -28.17 20.62 -7.44
CA LYS A 425 -29.44 20.38 -8.13
C LYS A 425 -29.27 19.76 -9.51
N GLU A 426 -28.32 20.20 -10.32
CA GLU A 426 -28.19 19.72 -11.70
C GLU A 426 -27.25 18.52 -11.82
N GLU A 427 -26.07 18.60 -11.20
CA GLU A 427 -25.04 17.57 -11.35
C GLU A 427 -25.31 16.35 -10.47
N VAL A 428 -25.73 16.56 -9.21
CA VAL A 428 -26.06 15.45 -8.29
C VAL A 428 -27.32 14.70 -8.74
N ASN A 429 -28.37 15.40 -9.22
CA ASN A 429 -29.58 14.74 -9.71
C ASN A 429 -29.37 13.99 -11.04
N ARG A 430 -28.36 14.34 -11.84
CA ARG A 430 -27.94 13.59 -13.04
C ARG A 430 -26.99 12.43 -12.73
N GLY A 431 -26.73 12.16 -11.44
CA GLY A 431 -25.90 11.05 -10.98
C GLY A 431 -24.38 11.24 -11.19
N ARG A 432 -23.93 12.43 -11.63
CA ARG A 432 -22.51 12.73 -11.89
C ARG A 432 -21.88 13.73 -10.92
N GLY A 433 -22.66 14.45 -10.11
CA GLY A 433 -22.17 15.61 -9.35
C GLY A 433 -21.18 15.35 -8.23
N PHE A 434 -21.00 14.09 -7.84
CA PHE A 434 -19.95 13.69 -6.91
C PHE A 434 -18.74 13.06 -7.62
N ALA A 435 -18.78 12.85 -8.94
CA ALA A 435 -17.74 12.12 -9.67
C ALA A 435 -16.36 12.79 -9.58
N GLU A 436 -16.32 14.11 -9.41
CA GLU A 436 -15.07 14.85 -9.20
C GLU A 436 -14.66 14.93 -7.72
N LEU A 437 -15.47 14.50 -6.75
CA LEU A 437 -15.10 14.54 -5.33
C LEU A 437 -14.39 13.24 -4.88
N PRO A 438 -13.51 13.31 -3.86
CA PRO A 438 -13.02 12.13 -3.18
C PRO A 438 -14.17 11.46 -2.42
N ILE A 439 -14.79 10.43 -3.00
CA ILE A 439 -15.88 9.68 -2.37
C ILE A 439 -15.31 8.44 -1.67
N PHE A 440 -15.59 8.34 -0.36
CA PHE A 440 -15.55 7.08 0.36
C PHE A 440 -16.84 6.31 0.09
N GLN A 441 -16.75 5.03 -0.28
CA GLN A 441 -17.91 4.17 -0.45
C GLN A 441 -17.76 2.87 0.33
N LEU A 442 -18.76 2.55 1.15
CA LEU A 442 -18.89 1.27 1.83
C LEU A 442 -20.29 0.70 1.57
N GLY A 443 -20.37 -0.34 0.74
CA GLY A 443 -21.66 -0.84 0.26
C GLY A 443 -22.42 0.25 -0.49
N HIS A 444 -23.59 0.63 0.03
CA HIS A 444 -24.40 1.75 -0.47
C HIS A 444 -24.17 3.08 0.28
N LEU A 445 -23.36 3.08 1.35
CA LEU A 445 -22.98 4.31 2.04
C LEU A 445 -21.93 5.04 1.21
N ARG A 446 -22.17 6.33 0.93
CA ARG A 446 -21.22 7.22 0.24
C ARG A 446 -21.08 8.50 1.02
N THR A 447 -19.84 8.93 1.27
CA THR A 447 -19.57 10.21 1.92
C THR A 447 -18.28 10.82 1.40
N THR A 448 -18.15 12.13 1.56
CA THR A 448 -16.96 12.92 1.24
C THR A 448 -16.45 13.68 2.47
N ASP A 449 -17.14 13.59 3.62
CA ASP A 449 -16.75 14.28 4.86
C ASP A 449 -15.87 13.36 5.71
N PRO A 450 -14.61 13.72 5.96
CA PRO A 450 -13.73 12.96 6.85
C PRO A 450 -14.33 12.70 8.24
N ALA A 451 -15.18 13.60 8.74
CA ALA A 451 -15.86 13.43 10.03
C ALA A 451 -16.86 12.27 10.05
N GLU A 452 -17.39 11.88 8.89
CA GLU A 452 -18.29 10.73 8.73
C GLU A 452 -17.53 9.45 8.41
N ILE A 453 -16.37 9.55 7.76
CA ILE A 453 -15.53 8.41 7.37
C ILE A 453 -14.92 7.72 8.61
N ASP A 454 -14.35 8.49 9.54
CA ASP A 454 -13.62 7.93 10.70
C ASP A 454 -14.47 6.97 11.56
N PRO A 455 -15.70 7.34 12.00
CA PRO A 455 -16.53 6.42 12.78
C PRO A 455 -16.93 5.16 12.01
N VAL A 456 -17.10 5.26 10.68
CA VAL A 456 -17.48 4.13 9.83
C VAL A 456 -16.32 3.15 9.67
N ILE A 457 -15.10 3.64 9.46
CA ILE A 457 -13.89 2.79 9.43
C ILE A 457 -13.68 2.12 10.79
N THR A 458 -13.83 2.88 11.88
CA THR A 458 -13.74 2.34 13.25
C THR A 458 -14.75 1.21 13.46
N LEU A 459 -16.00 1.45 13.06
CA LEU A 459 -17.07 0.47 13.16
C LEU A 459 -16.77 -0.79 12.35
N HIS A 460 -16.30 -0.62 11.11
CA HIS A 460 -15.88 -1.74 10.25
C HIS A 460 -14.81 -2.59 10.93
N ASN A 461 -13.72 -1.97 11.39
CA ASN A 461 -12.61 -2.68 12.03
C ASN A 461 -13.03 -3.43 13.30
N VAL A 462 -13.88 -2.81 14.13
CA VAL A 462 -14.39 -3.44 15.36
C VAL A 462 -15.31 -4.63 15.04
N MET A 463 -16.25 -4.46 14.11
CA MET A 463 -17.18 -5.52 13.71
C MET A 463 -16.46 -6.68 13.05
N GLU A 464 -15.51 -6.39 12.15
CA GLU A 464 -14.71 -7.40 11.46
C GLU A 464 -13.79 -8.15 12.43
N SER A 465 -13.10 -7.44 13.33
CA SER A 465 -12.30 -8.07 14.39
C SER A 465 -13.15 -8.93 15.32
N TYR A 466 -14.41 -8.57 15.57
CA TYR A 466 -15.28 -9.39 16.40
C TYR A 466 -15.69 -10.70 15.72
N VAL A 467 -16.17 -10.65 14.46
CA VAL A 467 -16.53 -11.87 13.71
C VAL A 467 -15.32 -12.74 13.40
N SER A 468 -14.12 -12.18 13.47
CA SER A 468 -12.87 -12.91 13.27
C SER A 468 -12.56 -13.96 14.35
N LYS A 469 -13.20 -13.85 15.53
CA LYS A 469 -12.86 -14.68 16.68
C LYS A 469 -13.57 -16.03 16.60
N ARG A 470 -12.81 -17.12 16.70
CA ARG A 470 -13.34 -18.51 16.73
C ARG A 470 -14.30 -18.76 17.90
N HIS A 471 -14.09 -18.10 19.02
CA HIS A 471 -14.95 -18.19 20.20
C HIS A 471 -15.25 -16.78 20.73
N VAL A 472 -16.54 -16.46 20.85
CA VAL A 472 -17.04 -15.22 21.46
C VAL A 472 -18.03 -15.57 22.56
N LEU A 473 -17.71 -15.14 23.78
CA LEU A 473 -18.53 -15.44 24.97
C LEU A 473 -19.70 -14.46 25.16
N ARG A 474 -19.67 -13.30 24.49
CA ARG A 474 -20.65 -12.21 24.65
C ARG A 474 -20.86 -11.49 23.31
N PRO A 475 -22.10 -11.11 22.97
CA PRO A 475 -22.40 -10.30 21.80
C PRO A 475 -21.59 -9.00 21.73
N LEU A 476 -21.30 -8.52 20.51
CA LEU A 476 -20.69 -7.22 20.30
C LEU A 476 -21.72 -6.11 20.58
N CYS A 477 -21.48 -5.30 21.61
CA CYS A 477 -22.30 -4.14 21.92
C CYS A 477 -21.70 -2.87 21.29
N ILE A 478 -22.47 -2.17 20.45
CA ILE A 478 -22.03 -0.96 19.76
C ILE A 478 -23.00 0.19 20.09
N GLY A 479 -22.48 1.26 20.68
CA GLY A 479 -23.22 2.50 20.89
C GLY A 479 -23.06 3.45 19.70
N VAL A 480 -24.16 3.88 19.08
CA VAL A 480 -24.13 4.80 17.94
C VAL A 480 -24.96 6.04 18.26
N PHE A 481 -24.31 7.20 18.32
CA PHE A 481 -24.91 8.47 18.75
C PHE A 481 -24.98 9.49 17.61
N GLY A 482 -26.00 10.36 17.63
CA GLY A 482 -26.17 11.43 16.64
C GLY A 482 -27.63 11.82 16.43
N PRO A 483 -27.92 12.93 15.72
CA PRO A 483 -29.28 13.45 15.55
C PRO A 483 -30.26 12.43 14.93
N PRO A 484 -31.56 12.48 15.26
CA PRO A 484 -32.57 11.65 14.59
C PRO A 484 -32.53 11.82 13.07
N GLY A 485 -32.67 10.72 12.32
CA GLY A 485 -32.64 10.75 10.85
C GLY A 485 -31.24 10.81 10.21
N SER A 486 -30.15 10.91 10.98
CA SER A 486 -28.77 11.05 10.46
C SER A 486 -28.18 9.78 9.81
N GLY A 487 -28.97 8.74 9.54
CA GLY A 487 -28.49 7.52 8.85
C GLY A 487 -27.65 6.53 9.69
N LYS A 488 -27.62 6.63 11.02
CA LYS A 488 -26.82 5.75 11.91
C LYS A 488 -27.06 4.26 11.69
N SER A 489 -28.31 3.79 11.81
CA SER A 489 -28.65 2.37 11.64
C SER A 489 -28.39 1.90 10.20
N PHE A 490 -28.49 2.80 9.21
CA PHE A 490 -28.11 2.50 7.83
C PHE A 490 -26.60 2.25 7.72
N ALA A 491 -25.75 3.12 8.29
CA ALA A 491 -24.29 2.94 8.27
C ALA A 491 -23.87 1.60 8.90
N VAL A 492 -24.42 1.26 10.07
CA VAL A 492 -24.14 -0.02 10.74
C VAL A 492 -24.52 -1.23 9.88
N LYS A 493 -25.70 -1.19 9.26
CA LYS A 493 -26.17 -2.27 8.38
C LYS A 493 -25.32 -2.38 7.12
N GLN A 494 -24.87 -1.27 6.53
CA GLN A 494 -23.96 -1.30 5.38
C GLN A 494 -22.61 -1.94 5.75
N VAL A 495 -22.05 -1.60 6.91
CA VAL A 495 -20.82 -2.22 7.43
C VAL A 495 -20.98 -3.73 7.57
N ALA A 496 -22.02 -4.19 8.26
CA ALA A 496 -22.29 -5.63 8.39
C ALA A 496 -22.47 -6.32 7.04
N ASN A 497 -23.23 -5.72 6.12
CA ASN A 497 -23.46 -6.30 4.79
C ASN A 497 -22.15 -6.47 4.01
N VAL A 498 -21.25 -5.49 4.07
CA VAL A 498 -19.94 -5.57 3.40
C VAL A 498 -19.07 -6.67 4.01
N ILE A 499 -19.05 -6.78 5.34
CA ILE A 499 -18.30 -7.84 6.03
C ILE A 499 -18.89 -9.22 5.68
N ALA A 500 -20.22 -9.37 5.75
CA ALA A 500 -20.92 -10.63 5.49
C ALA A 500 -20.70 -11.16 4.07
N ARG A 501 -20.57 -10.29 3.05
CA ARG A 501 -20.25 -10.71 1.67
C ARG A 501 -18.93 -11.48 1.55
N ASN A 502 -18.02 -11.29 2.50
CA ASN A 502 -16.70 -11.94 2.50
C ASN A 502 -16.66 -13.20 3.37
N LEU A 503 -17.80 -13.62 3.94
CA LEU A 503 -17.90 -14.74 4.87
C LEU A 503 -18.93 -15.75 4.34
N GLU A 504 -18.79 -17.02 4.75
CA GLU A 504 -19.78 -18.06 4.45
C GLU A 504 -21.03 -17.84 5.33
N GLY A 505 -22.06 -17.20 4.78
CA GLY A 505 -23.33 -16.94 5.45
C GLY A 505 -23.49 -15.50 5.97
N SER A 506 -24.56 -15.26 6.74
CA SER A 506 -24.79 -13.97 7.43
C SER A 506 -24.41 -14.12 8.90
N PRO A 507 -23.22 -13.67 9.33
CA PRO A 507 -22.78 -13.84 10.72
C PRO A 507 -23.43 -12.85 11.69
N PHE A 508 -24.28 -11.95 11.20
CA PHE A 508 -24.84 -10.86 11.97
C PHE A 508 -26.34 -11.02 12.19
N ASP A 509 -26.73 -11.10 13.47
CA ASP A 509 -28.09 -10.90 13.94
C ASP A 509 -28.15 -9.62 14.77
N PHE A 510 -29.04 -8.70 14.39
CA PHE A 510 -29.14 -7.37 14.99
C PHE A 510 -30.19 -7.30 16.09
N PHE A 511 -29.77 -6.90 17.29
CA PHE A 511 -30.66 -6.49 18.38
C PHE A 511 -30.57 -4.97 18.55
N GLU A 512 -31.54 -4.24 17.98
CA GLU A 512 -31.58 -2.77 18.02
C GLU A 512 -32.33 -2.28 19.26
N PHE A 513 -31.62 -1.52 20.11
CA PHE A 513 -32.15 -0.94 21.33
C PHE A 513 -32.10 0.58 21.24
N ASN A 514 -33.26 1.24 21.24
CA ASN A 514 -33.29 2.70 21.23
C ASN A 514 -33.18 3.22 22.68
N LEU A 515 -32.04 3.82 23.02
CA LEU A 515 -31.78 4.37 24.36
C LEU A 515 -32.82 5.40 24.82
N THR A 516 -33.48 6.12 23.91
CA THR A 516 -34.56 7.06 24.29
C THR A 516 -35.82 6.36 24.79
N GLN A 517 -35.96 5.06 24.55
CA GLN A 517 -37.08 4.22 25.01
C GLN A 517 -36.80 3.57 26.37
N PHE A 518 -35.57 3.63 26.88
CA PHE A 518 -35.18 3.08 28.19
C PHE A 518 -35.24 4.11 29.32
N ALA A 519 -35.60 5.36 29.02
CA ALA A 519 -35.73 6.45 29.99
C ALA A 519 -37.15 6.57 30.60
N SER A 520 -37.97 5.52 30.50
CA SER A 520 -39.31 5.45 31.10
C SER A 520 -39.33 4.64 32.38
#